data_AF-A0AAV3YA19-F1
#
_entry.id   AF-A0AAV3YA19-F1
#
_cell.length_a   1.000
_cell.length_b   1.000
_cell.length_c   1.000
_cell.angle_alpha   90.00
_cell.angle_beta   90.00
_cell.angle_gamma   90.00
#
_symmetry.space_group_name_H-M   'P 1'
#
loop_
_entity.id
_entity.type
_entity.pdbx_description
1 polymer ?
#
loop_
_entity_poly.entity_id
_entity_poly.type
_entity_poly.pdbx_seq_one_letter_code
_entity_poly.pdbx_strand_id
1 'polypeptide(L)'
;MKKSVYITIPMKPSTAECDQHRTISLMSHLPEVLLRIIMKRRKNKILPEISETQLGFMADKDTRNAIFALKADAKIHGSAERPVPWLH
;
A
#
# COMPACT_ATOMS: atom_id res chain seq x y z
N MET A 1 7.35 3.46 29.90
CA MET A 1 6.93 3.58 28.48
C MET A 1 7.42 2.35 27.73
N LYS A 2 6.54 1.53 27.12
CA LYS A 2 6.98 0.35 26.36
C LYS A 2 7.59 0.80 25.02
N LYS A 3 8.75 0.24 24.65
CA LYS A 3 9.40 0.48 23.35
C LYS A 3 8.71 -0.37 22.26
N SER A 4 8.86 0.02 21.00
CA SER A 4 8.43 -0.81 19.87
C SER A 4 9.31 -2.06 19.76
N VAL A 5 8.72 -3.16 19.30
CA VAL A 5 9.43 -4.43 19.08
C VAL A 5 9.53 -4.68 17.59
N TYR A 6 10.71 -5.02 17.09
CA TYR A 6 10.91 -5.35 15.69
C TYR A 6 10.95 -6.86 15.52
N ILE A 7 10.16 -7.37 14.57
CA ILE A 7 10.14 -8.81 14.24
C ILE A 7 10.36 -8.99 12.74
N THR A 8 11.10 -10.03 12.37
CA THR A 8 11.29 -10.42 10.97
C THR A 8 10.27 -11.48 10.60
N ILE A 9 9.60 -11.29 9.47
CA ILE A 9 8.63 -12.23 8.91
C ILE A 9 9.13 -12.64 7.52
N PRO A 10 9.26 -13.95 7.22
CA PRO A 10 9.65 -14.39 5.89
C PRO A 10 8.56 -14.03 4.87
N MET A 11 8.96 -13.49 3.71
CA MET A 11 8.04 -13.13 2.62
C MET A 11 7.48 -14.35 1.89
N LYS A 12 8.28 -15.42 1.82
CA LYS A 12 7.95 -16.70 1.18
C LYS A 12 8.16 -17.82 2.19
N PRO A 13 7.39 -18.91 2.12
CA PRO A 13 7.64 -20.07 2.97
C PRO A 13 9.04 -20.64 2.68
N SER A 14 9.78 -20.96 3.75
CA SER A 14 11.02 -21.75 3.69
C SER A 14 12.27 -21.08 3.10
N THR A 15 12.30 -19.75 2.97
CA THR A 15 13.52 -19.09 2.45
C THR A 15 14.56 -18.82 3.55
N ALA A 16 15.82 -19.21 3.30
CA ALA A 16 16.99 -18.89 4.12
C ALA A 16 17.69 -17.57 3.74
N GLU A 17 17.32 -16.93 2.63
CA GLU A 17 17.94 -15.68 2.18
C GLU A 17 17.45 -14.47 2.98
N CYS A 18 18.40 -13.63 3.42
CA CYS A 18 18.12 -12.44 4.23
C CYS A 18 17.16 -11.47 3.52
N ASP A 19 17.36 -11.25 2.22
CA ASP A 19 16.58 -10.29 1.41
C ASP A 19 15.10 -10.70 1.21
N GLN A 20 14.76 -11.94 1.56
CA GLN A 20 13.38 -12.43 1.52
C GLN A 20 12.66 -12.31 2.86
N HIS A 21 13.18 -11.51 3.79
CA HIS A 21 12.53 -11.20 5.07
C HIS A 21 12.03 -9.75 5.10
N ARG A 22 10.87 -9.55 5.72
CA ARG A 22 10.34 -8.21 6.02
C ARG A 22 10.42 -7.97 7.52
N THR A 23 11.11 -6.91 7.89
CA THR A 23 11.07 -6.41 9.27
C THR A 23 9.81 -5.59 9.47
N ILE A 24 8.96 -5.96 10.42
CA ILE A 24 7.83 -5.15 10.85
C ILE A 24 8.07 -4.61 12.26
N SER A 25 7.57 -3.41 12.51
CA SER A 25 7.59 -2.79 13.84
C SER A 25 6.24 -2.96 14.52
N LEU A 26 6.23 -3.64 15.65
CA LEU A 26 5.13 -3.63 16.60
C LEU A 26 5.22 -2.35 17.42
N MET A 27 4.54 -1.32 16.92
CA MET A 27 4.47 -0.01 17.57
C MET A 27 3.96 -0.13 19.00
N SER A 28 4.51 0.69 19.89
CA SER A 28 3.97 0.82 21.24
C SER A 28 2.67 1.64 21.23
N HIS A 29 1.89 1.52 22.31
CA HIS A 29 0.55 2.10 22.40
C HIS A 29 0.48 3.60 22.11
N LEU A 30 1.45 4.38 22.62
CA LEU A 30 1.44 5.84 22.46
C LEU A 30 1.60 6.31 21.01
N PRO A 31 2.64 5.90 20.26
CA PRO A 31 2.77 6.29 18.86
C PRO A 31 1.64 5.73 18.00
N GLU A 32 1.07 4.57 18.35
CA GLU A 32 -0.08 4.01 17.65
C GLU A 32 -1.30 4.94 17.77
N VAL A 33 -1.66 5.36 18.99
CA VAL A 33 -2.78 6.27 19.24
C VAL A 33 -2.54 7.61 18.55
N LEU A 34 -1.33 8.15 18.64
CA LEU A 34 -0.98 9.42 17.99
C LEU A 34 -1.14 9.32 16.47
N LEU A 35 -0.64 8.26 15.86
CA LEU A 35 -0.77 8.02 14.42
C LEU A 35 -2.24 7.93 14.01
N ARG A 36 -3.07 7.19 14.76
CA ARG A 36 -4.52 7.10 14.52
C ARG A 36 -5.21 8.47 14.56
N ILE A 37 -4.83 9.33 15.51
CA ILE A 37 -5.38 10.70 15.61
C ILE A 37 -4.98 11.53 14.39
N ILE A 38 -3.71 11.49 13.99
CA ILE A 38 -3.20 12.25 12.83
C ILE A 38 -3.91 11.80 11.55
N MET A 39 -3.99 10.49 11.31
CA MET A 39 -4.66 9.93 10.13
C MET A 39 -6.13 10.36 10.07
N LYS A 40 -6.87 10.28 11.19
CA LYS A 40 -8.27 10.71 11.25
C LYS A 40 -8.45 12.19 10.93
N ARG A 41 -7.57 13.06 11.45
CA ARG A 41 -7.64 14.51 11.22
C ARG A 41 -7.26 14.90 9.79
N ARG A 42 -6.35 14.16 9.14
CA ARG A 42 -5.86 14.46 7.79
C ARG A 42 -6.65 13.77 6.69
N LYS A 43 -7.49 12.78 7.02
CA LYS A 43 -8.27 12.01 6.05
C LYS A 43 -9.00 12.88 5.03
N ASN A 44 -9.72 13.92 5.47
CA ASN A 44 -10.50 14.78 4.57
C ASN A 44 -9.65 15.65 3.63
N LYS A 45 -8.37 15.86 3.95
CA LYS A 45 -7.44 16.59 3.09
C LYS A 45 -6.71 15.65 2.13
N ILE A 46 -6.37 14.46 2.59
CA ILE A 46 -5.62 13.48 1.79
C ILE A 46 -6.53 12.81 0.77
N LEU A 47 -7.76 12.42 1.14
CA LEU A 47 -8.63 11.65 0.22
C LEU A 47 -8.87 12.33 -1.14
N PRO A 48 -9.13 13.65 -1.23
CA PRO A 48 -9.28 14.33 -2.51
C PRO A 48 -7.98 14.44 -3.33
N GLU A 49 -6.81 14.32 -2.69
CA GLU A 49 -5.50 14.38 -3.36
C GLU A 49 -5.06 13.01 -3.91
N ILE A 50 -5.75 11.93 -3.51
CA ILE A 50 -5.43 10.57 -3.98
C ILE A 50 -5.95 10.36 -5.40
N SER A 51 -5.08 9.89 -6.30
CA SER A 51 -5.44 9.52 -7.66
C SER A 51 -6.56 8.48 -7.73
N GLU A 52 -7.45 8.58 -8.72
CA GLU A 52 -8.47 7.57 -8.99
C GLU A 52 -7.86 6.19 -9.30
N THR A 53 -6.63 6.17 -9.86
CA THR A 53 -5.85 4.96 -10.12
C THR A 53 -5.28 4.31 -8.86
N GLN A 54 -5.35 4.96 -7.70
CA GLN A 54 -4.97 4.35 -6.44
C GLN A 54 -6.06 3.37 -5.99
N LEU A 55 -5.70 2.09 -5.94
CA LEU A 55 -6.63 1.00 -5.62
C LEU A 55 -6.34 0.37 -4.25
N GLY A 56 -5.14 0.58 -3.70
CA GLY A 56 -4.75 0.08 -2.39
C GLY A 56 -5.09 1.03 -1.24
N PHE A 57 -5.44 0.47 -0.08
CA PHE A 57 -5.75 1.22 1.16
C PHE A 57 -6.88 2.26 1.02
N MET A 58 -7.71 2.10 0.00
CA MET A 58 -8.88 2.93 -0.26
C MET A 58 -10.14 2.24 0.26
N ALA A 59 -11.09 3.02 0.76
CA ALA A 59 -12.41 2.49 1.07
C ALA A 59 -13.05 1.93 -0.20
N ASP A 60 -13.75 0.80 -0.07
CA ASP A 60 -14.53 0.16 -1.15
C ASP A 60 -13.70 -0.28 -2.38
N LYS A 61 -12.37 -0.28 -2.29
CA LYS A 61 -11.46 -0.79 -3.32
C LYS A 61 -10.73 -2.04 -2.81
N ASP A 62 -11.26 -3.19 -3.17
CA ASP A 62 -10.64 -4.49 -2.89
C ASP A 62 -9.63 -4.87 -3.97
N THR A 63 -8.71 -5.79 -3.64
CA THR A 63 -7.75 -6.34 -4.60
C THR A 63 -8.43 -6.96 -5.83
N ARG A 64 -9.62 -7.54 -5.67
CA ARG A 64 -10.40 -8.08 -6.80
C ARG A 64 -10.86 -6.99 -7.75
N ASN A 65 -11.42 -5.89 -7.22
CA ASN A 65 -11.82 -4.73 -8.00
C ASN A 65 -10.59 -4.10 -8.68
N ALA A 66 -9.46 -4.08 -7.98
CA ALA A 66 -8.20 -3.60 -8.54
C ALA A 66 -7.73 -4.43 -9.74
N ILE A 67 -7.74 -5.76 -9.62
CA ILE A 67 -7.38 -6.67 -10.72
C ILE A 67 -8.35 -6.51 -11.89
N PHE A 68 -9.65 -6.38 -11.62
CA PHE A 68 -10.65 -6.17 -12.67
C PHE A 68 -10.41 -4.85 -13.43
N ALA A 69 -10.19 -3.75 -12.71
CA ALA A 69 -9.88 -2.45 -13.30
C ALA A 69 -8.63 -2.51 -14.18
N LEU A 70 -7.55 -3.14 -13.69
CA LEU A 70 -6.31 -3.32 -14.46
C LEU A 70 -6.52 -4.15 -15.74
N LYS A 71 -7.32 -5.22 -15.67
CA LYS A 71 -7.64 -6.04 -16.84
C LYS A 71 -8.50 -5.29 -17.85
N ALA A 72 -9.45 -4.50 -17.39
CA ALA A 72 -10.29 -3.67 -18.26
C ALA A 72 -9.46 -2.60 -18.97
N ASP A 73 -8.59 -1.90 -18.23
CA ASP A 73 -7.64 -0.92 -18.77
C ASP A 73 -6.71 -1.54 -19.81
N ALA A 74 -6.13 -2.70 -19.50
CA ALA A 74 -5.29 -3.46 -20.43
C ALA A 74 -6.05 -3.95 -21.68
N LYS A 75 -7.36 -4.21 -21.61
CA LYS A 75 -8.17 -4.58 -22.78
C LYS A 75 -8.48 -3.38 -23.68
N ILE A 76 -8.73 -2.22 -23.07
CA ILE A 76 -8.99 -0.96 -23.79
C ILE A 76 -7.70 -0.47 -24.47
N HIS A 77 -6.56 -0.59 -23.78
CA HIS A 77 -5.27 -0.07 -24.24
C HIS A 77 -4.34 -1.13 -24.84
N GLY A 78 -4.69 -2.41 -24.79
CA GLY A 78 -3.89 -3.54 -25.31
C GLY A 78 -3.74 -3.60 -26.83
N SER A 79 -4.14 -2.55 -27.56
CA SER A 79 -3.83 -2.35 -28.98
C SER A 79 -2.91 -1.15 -29.24
N ALA A 80 -2.49 -0.40 -28.22
CA ALA A 80 -1.57 0.72 -28.40
C ALA A 80 -0.65 0.85 -27.17
N GLU A 81 0.63 0.53 -27.36
CA GLU A 81 1.70 0.94 -26.45
C GLU A 81 1.57 2.44 -26.17
N ARG A 82 1.26 2.81 -24.93
CA ARG A 82 1.37 4.20 -24.51
C ARG A 82 2.81 4.46 -24.04
N PRO A 83 3.48 5.51 -24.52
CA PRO A 83 4.73 5.95 -23.90
C PRO A 83 4.41 6.42 -22.48
N VAL A 84 5.16 5.89 -21.50
CA VAL A 84 5.08 6.29 -20.09
C VAL A 84 5.62 7.72 -19.95
N PRO A 85 4.78 8.74 -19.64
CA PRO A 85 5.19 10.15 -19.74
C PRO A 85 6.19 10.65 -18.69
N TRP A 86 6.64 9.77 -17.79
CA TRP A 86 7.49 10.10 -16.63
C TRP A 86 8.83 9.36 -16.64
N LEU A 87 9.15 8.67 -17.74
CA LEU A 87 10.50 8.23 -18.05
C LEU A 87 11.14 9.24 -19.02
N HIS A 88 11.78 10.25 -18.44
CA HIS A 88 12.82 11.06 -19.08
C HIS A 88 14.11 10.92 -18.27
#